data_AF-I3I934-F1
#
_entry.id   AF-I3I934-F1
#
_cell.length_a   1.000
_cell.length_b   1.000
_cell.length_c   1.000
_cell.angle_alpha   90.00
_cell.angle_beta   90.00
_cell.angle_gamma   90.00
#
_symmetry.space_group_name_H-M   'P 1'
#
loop_
_entity.id
_entity.type
_entity.pdbx_description
1 polymer ?
#
loop_
_entity_poly.entity_id
_entity_poly.type
_entity_poly.pdbx_seq_one_letter_code
_entity_poly.pdbx_strand_id
1 'polypeptide(L)'
;MKNLLSILLAIPLFTFAVEPEKSAESIDIESNFNPRSESSREEYKPVIEKLANTGDINASFLLGNYYEDKRMEYLTKAAEGGHSKAAGRIIEILFMSSSTFTNKDPSEALRITEKAMTINRELDVYNLKTKIDLMQKCSEADPFDMNRFLNEFKVDAHDSPWKWANIISNEKNDIKLVFQLVCRGGETDAEFEWAVKEFYKHWKSGTNVVFEPCSYAAGKFTMGGCAQGTLYK
;
A
#
# COMPACT_ATOMS: atom_id res chain seq x y z
N MET A 1 27.26 -56.61 -23.77
CA MET A 1 27.88 -55.95 -22.61
C MET A 1 28.72 -54.78 -23.07
N LYS A 2 28.23 -53.55 -22.91
CA LYS A 2 29.00 -52.30 -22.79
C LYS A 2 28.03 -51.26 -22.22
N ASN A 3 28.17 -51.03 -20.91
CA ASN A 3 27.46 -50.00 -20.16
C ASN A 3 27.98 -48.62 -20.61
N LEU A 4 27.09 -47.71 -20.98
CA LEU A 4 27.35 -46.28 -20.97
C LEU A 4 26.35 -45.63 -20.02
N LEU A 5 26.86 -45.29 -18.84
CA LEU A 5 26.19 -44.55 -17.79
C LEU A 5 26.23 -43.07 -18.18
N SER A 6 25.12 -42.52 -18.69
CA SER A 6 24.99 -41.08 -18.92
C SER A 6 24.76 -40.38 -17.57
N ILE A 7 25.79 -39.73 -17.05
CA ILE A 7 25.68 -38.81 -15.91
C ILE A 7 25.13 -37.49 -16.44
N LEU A 8 23.83 -37.24 -16.23
CA LEU A 8 23.26 -35.90 -16.35
C LEU A 8 23.73 -35.07 -15.14
N LEU A 9 24.70 -34.17 -15.36
CA LEU A 9 24.95 -33.07 -14.43
C LEU A 9 23.75 -32.13 -14.45
N ALA A 10 22.96 -32.14 -13.38
CA ALA A 10 22.02 -31.06 -13.10
C ALA A 10 22.83 -29.83 -12.67
N ILE A 11 22.96 -28.85 -13.56
CA ILE A 11 23.51 -27.54 -13.23
C ILE A 11 22.41 -26.77 -12.48
N PRO A 12 22.62 -26.39 -11.21
CA PRO A 12 21.67 -25.52 -10.54
C PRO A 12 21.74 -24.15 -11.21
N LEU A 13 20.68 -23.77 -11.92
CA LEU A 13 20.45 -22.41 -12.38
C LEU A 13 20.23 -21.53 -11.15
N PHE A 14 21.32 -20.99 -10.60
CA PHE A 14 21.25 -19.81 -9.74
C PHE A 14 20.91 -18.62 -10.64
N THR A 15 19.61 -18.35 -10.79
CA THR A 15 19.15 -17.05 -11.27
C THR A 15 19.44 -16.04 -10.15
N PHE A 16 20.60 -15.38 -10.21
CA PHE A 16 20.77 -14.14 -9.48
C PHE A 16 19.70 -13.17 -9.99
N ALA A 17 18.89 -12.62 -9.08
CA ALA A 17 18.00 -11.52 -9.41
C ALA A 17 18.90 -10.33 -9.76
N VAL A 18 19.05 -10.04 -11.05
CA VAL A 18 19.73 -8.84 -11.53
C VAL A 18 18.69 -7.74 -11.53
N GLU A 19 18.85 -6.72 -10.70
CA GLU A 19 18.08 -5.49 -10.85
C GLU A 19 18.22 -4.99 -12.30
N PRO A 20 17.14 -4.53 -12.95
CA PRO A 20 17.25 -4.02 -14.32
C PRO A 20 18.32 -2.93 -14.37
N GLU A 21 19.34 -3.13 -15.20
CA GLU A 21 20.50 -2.25 -15.29
C GLU A 21 20.04 -0.84 -15.69
N LYS A 22 20.29 0.15 -14.82
CA LYS A 22 19.96 1.55 -15.08
C LYS A 22 20.80 2.08 -16.24
N SER A 23 20.18 2.78 -17.19
CA SER A 23 20.92 3.46 -18.26
C SER A 23 21.73 4.64 -17.70
N ALA A 24 22.85 4.97 -18.32
CA ALA A 24 23.65 6.15 -17.93
C ALA A 24 22.83 7.44 -17.94
N GLU A 25 21.89 7.58 -18.89
CA GLU A 25 20.95 8.70 -18.97
C GLU A 25 19.98 8.72 -17.78
N SER A 26 19.46 7.56 -17.36
CA SER A 26 18.59 7.48 -16.17
C SER A 26 19.32 7.82 -14.86
N ILE A 27 20.61 7.49 -14.76
CA ILE A 27 21.44 7.81 -13.58
C ILE A 27 21.69 9.32 -13.48
N ASP A 28 22.00 9.97 -14.61
CA ASP A 28 22.19 11.42 -14.69
C ASP A 28 20.91 12.17 -14.26
N ILE A 29 19.76 11.75 -14.78
CA ILE A 29 18.46 12.34 -14.44
C ILE A 29 18.15 12.16 -12.95
N GLU A 30 18.27 10.96 -12.38
CA GLU A 30 17.98 10.75 -10.95
C GLU A 30 18.89 11.60 -10.04
N SER A 31 20.11 11.88 -10.49
CA SER A 31 21.09 12.68 -9.73
C SER A 31 20.84 14.19 -9.82
N ASN A 32 20.33 14.68 -10.96
CA ASN A 32 20.27 16.12 -11.26
C ASN A 32 18.84 16.69 -11.28
N PHE A 33 17.81 15.85 -11.42
CA PHE A 33 16.44 16.30 -11.46
C PHE A 33 15.94 16.78 -10.09
N ASN A 34 15.56 18.06 -10.02
CA ASN A 34 14.91 18.64 -8.86
C ASN A 34 13.44 18.97 -9.18
N PRO A 35 12.46 18.18 -8.68
CA PRO A 35 11.05 18.38 -8.99
C PRO A 35 10.48 19.71 -8.45
N ARG A 36 11.19 20.41 -7.55
CA ARG A 36 10.80 21.70 -6.99
C ARG A 36 11.36 22.90 -7.77
N SER A 37 12.30 22.69 -8.68
CA SER A 37 12.87 23.76 -9.51
C SER A 37 12.14 23.83 -10.85
N GLU A 38 11.67 25.02 -11.25
CA GLU A 38 11.08 25.20 -12.59
C GLU A 38 12.11 24.92 -13.69
N SER A 39 13.33 25.45 -13.57
CA SER A 39 14.36 25.26 -14.60
C SER A 39 14.73 23.79 -14.80
N SER A 40 14.83 23.03 -13.71
CA SER A 40 15.10 21.58 -13.79
C SER A 40 13.93 20.82 -14.41
N ARG A 41 12.69 21.25 -14.13
CA ARG A 41 11.52 20.64 -14.76
C ARG A 41 11.47 20.90 -16.26
N GLU A 42 11.74 22.12 -16.70
CA GLU A 42 11.77 22.45 -18.13
C GLU A 42 12.87 21.68 -18.88
N GLU A 43 14.05 21.54 -18.26
CA GLU A 43 15.20 20.87 -18.85
C GLU A 43 14.99 19.35 -18.99
N TYR A 44 14.59 18.67 -17.91
CA TYR A 44 14.63 17.21 -17.86
C TYR A 44 13.30 16.55 -18.25
N LYS A 45 12.16 17.25 -18.16
CA LYS A 45 10.83 16.65 -18.38
C LYS A 45 10.68 15.98 -19.76
N PRO A 46 11.08 16.58 -20.90
CA PRO A 46 10.92 15.93 -22.20
C PRO A 46 11.68 14.61 -22.30
N VAL A 47 12.87 14.56 -21.70
CA VAL A 47 13.72 13.36 -21.66
C VAL A 47 13.10 12.30 -20.75
N ILE A 48 12.64 12.69 -19.56
CA ILE A 48 11.93 11.81 -18.62
C ILE A 48 10.68 11.20 -19.28
N GLU A 49 9.86 12.01 -19.96
CA GLU A 49 8.66 11.53 -20.66
C GLU A 49 8.99 10.52 -21.77
N LYS A 50 10.03 10.81 -22.56
CA LYS A 50 10.51 9.87 -23.59
C LYS A 50 10.95 8.54 -22.97
N LEU A 51 11.76 8.57 -21.92
CA LEU A 51 12.26 7.37 -21.24
C LEU A 51 11.12 6.56 -20.61
N ALA A 52 10.20 7.22 -19.92
CA ALA A 52 9.03 6.58 -19.33
C ALA A 52 8.15 5.91 -20.41
N ASN A 53 7.98 6.55 -21.57
CA ASN A 53 7.24 5.97 -22.70
C ASN A 53 7.95 4.74 -23.29
N THR A 54 9.28 4.66 -23.22
CA THR A 54 10.06 3.47 -23.61
C THR A 54 10.12 2.38 -22.54
N GLY A 55 9.52 2.60 -21.36
CA GLY A 55 9.44 1.60 -20.29
C GLY A 55 10.44 1.79 -19.15
N ASP A 56 11.17 2.91 -19.10
CA ASP A 56 12.07 3.20 -17.98
C ASP A 56 11.28 3.42 -16.68
N ILE A 57 11.53 2.57 -15.70
CA ILE A 57 10.80 2.54 -14.42
C ILE A 57 11.23 3.71 -13.50
N ASN A 58 12.47 4.18 -13.60
CA ASN A 58 12.94 5.33 -12.81
C ASN A 58 12.30 6.60 -13.36
N ALA A 59 12.27 6.76 -14.68
CA ALA A 59 11.55 7.86 -15.34
C ALA A 59 10.06 7.84 -14.99
N SER A 60 9.43 6.66 -14.98
CA SER A 60 8.04 6.50 -14.53
C SER A 60 7.88 6.94 -13.06
N PHE A 61 8.79 6.54 -12.17
CA PHE A 61 8.75 7.00 -10.77
C PHE A 61 8.88 8.53 -10.65
N LEU A 62 9.78 9.15 -11.42
CA LEU A 62 9.94 10.61 -11.44
C LEU A 62 8.68 11.32 -11.91
N LEU A 63 8.02 10.82 -12.97
CA LEU A 63 6.74 11.37 -13.44
C LEU A 63 5.62 11.20 -12.43
N GLY A 64 5.60 10.08 -11.69
CA GLY A 64 4.64 9.85 -10.62
C GLY A 64 4.79 10.84 -9.46
N ASN A 65 6.00 11.35 -9.21
CA ASN A 65 6.22 12.42 -8.23
C ASN A 65 5.95 13.82 -8.80
N TYR A 66 5.89 13.97 -10.12
CA TYR A 66 5.69 15.24 -10.80
C TYR A 66 4.21 15.53 -11.10
N TYR A 67 3.49 14.58 -11.69
CA TYR A 67 2.09 14.74 -12.07
C TYR A 67 1.16 14.31 -10.94
N GLU A 68 0.30 15.20 -10.47
CA GLU A 68 -0.67 14.88 -9.42
C GLU A 68 -1.85 14.04 -9.94
N ASP A 69 -2.39 14.41 -11.09
CA ASP A 69 -3.52 13.75 -11.77
C ASP A 69 -3.16 12.37 -12.32
N LYS A 70 -1.90 12.17 -12.70
CA LYS A 70 -1.37 10.89 -13.22
C LYS A 70 -0.45 10.17 -12.24
N ARG A 71 -0.39 10.62 -10.98
CA ARG A 71 0.48 10.06 -9.94
C ARG A 71 0.36 8.54 -9.87
N MET A 72 -0.87 8.04 -9.74
CA MET A 72 -1.13 6.61 -9.58
C MET A 72 -0.76 5.81 -10.81
N GLU A 73 -1.02 6.33 -12.02
CA GLU A 73 -0.64 5.66 -13.27
C GLU A 73 0.87 5.41 -13.33
N TYR A 74 1.67 6.46 -13.12
CA TYR A 74 3.12 6.40 -13.21
C TYR A 74 3.77 5.64 -12.04
N LEU A 75 3.29 5.84 -10.82
CA LEU A 75 3.79 5.09 -9.66
C LEU A 75 3.48 3.59 -9.78
N THR A 76 2.29 3.22 -10.25
CA THR A 76 1.94 1.82 -10.49
C THR A 76 2.85 1.22 -11.55
N LYS A 77 3.07 1.91 -12.68
CA LYS A 77 4.00 1.44 -13.73
C LYS A 77 5.41 1.20 -13.19
N ALA A 78 5.94 2.13 -12.38
CA ALA A 78 7.25 1.99 -11.77
C ALA A 78 7.30 0.85 -10.74
N ALA A 79 6.29 0.77 -9.86
CA ALA A 79 6.20 -0.25 -8.82
C ALA A 79 6.10 -1.66 -9.42
N GLU A 80 5.19 -1.87 -10.37
CA GLU A 80 5.02 -3.14 -11.07
C GLU A 80 6.28 -3.56 -11.85
N GLY A 81 7.12 -2.59 -12.24
CA GLY A 81 8.44 -2.82 -12.83
C GLY A 81 9.55 -3.10 -11.81
N GLY A 82 9.25 -3.22 -10.51
CA GLY A 82 10.20 -3.57 -9.46
C GLY A 82 10.88 -2.37 -8.76
N HIS A 83 10.41 -1.14 -8.98
CA HIS A 83 11.01 0.05 -8.36
C HIS A 83 10.60 0.18 -6.87
N SER A 84 11.52 -0.08 -5.95
CA SER A 84 11.26 -0.16 -4.50
C SER A 84 10.58 1.09 -3.91
N LYS A 85 11.09 2.30 -4.22
CA LYS A 85 10.47 3.55 -3.72
C LYS A 85 9.05 3.75 -4.25
N ALA A 86 8.75 3.31 -5.48
CA ALA A 86 7.43 3.44 -6.08
C ALA A 86 6.46 2.47 -5.41
N ALA A 87 6.88 1.22 -5.19
CA ALA A 87 6.10 0.24 -4.44
C ALA A 87 5.81 0.72 -3.00
N GLY A 88 6.81 1.29 -2.31
CA GLY A 88 6.61 1.91 -1.01
C GLY A 88 5.53 3.01 -1.03
N ARG A 89 5.56 3.90 -2.03
CA ARG A 89 4.54 4.94 -2.22
C ARG A 89 3.16 4.38 -2.52
N ILE A 90 3.05 3.34 -3.34
CA ILE A 90 1.77 2.68 -3.63
C ILE A 90 1.17 2.11 -2.35
N ILE A 91 1.97 1.42 -1.52
CA ILE A 91 1.50 0.89 -0.23
C ILE A 91 1.05 2.03 0.69
N GLU A 92 1.80 3.13 0.76
CA GLU A 92 1.39 4.31 1.54
C GLU A 92 0.04 4.88 1.09
N ILE A 93 -0.18 5.02 -0.22
CA ILE A 93 -1.39 5.64 -0.77
C ILE A 93 -2.61 4.71 -0.66
N LEU A 94 -2.44 3.43 -1.00
CA LEU A 94 -3.56 2.50 -1.15
C LEU A 94 -3.87 1.71 0.13
N PHE A 95 -2.97 1.69 1.12
CA PHE A 95 -3.12 0.76 2.25
C PHE A 95 -2.84 1.36 3.63
N MET A 96 -1.76 2.11 3.81
CA MET A 96 -1.31 2.57 5.15
C MET A 96 -2.32 3.52 5.83
N SER A 97 -2.09 3.81 7.11
CA SER A 97 -3.04 4.50 8.02
C SER A 97 -3.63 5.80 7.44
N SER A 98 -4.91 6.06 7.76
CA SER A 98 -5.62 7.29 7.37
C SER A 98 -6.66 7.61 8.43
N SER A 99 -6.64 8.84 8.92
CA SER A 99 -7.61 9.32 9.90
C SER A 99 -9.00 9.54 9.31
N THR A 100 -9.15 9.52 7.99
CA THR A 100 -10.41 9.78 7.26
C THR A 100 -10.68 8.73 6.18
N PHE A 101 -11.89 8.72 5.60
CA PHE A 101 -12.18 7.88 4.44
C PHE A 101 -11.39 8.33 3.22
N THR A 102 -10.67 7.40 2.61
CA THR A 102 -9.93 7.57 1.36
C THR A 102 -10.12 6.33 0.49
N ASN A 103 -9.77 6.42 -0.79
CA ASN A 103 -9.86 5.32 -1.75
C ASN A 103 -8.77 4.25 -1.51
N LYS A 104 -8.70 3.71 -0.29
CA LYS A 104 -7.82 2.59 0.05
C LYS A 104 -8.33 1.31 -0.56
N ASP A 105 -7.39 0.58 -1.14
CA ASP A 105 -7.60 -0.70 -1.78
C ASP A 105 -6.44 -1.64 -1.38
N PRO A 106 -6.57 -2.33 -0.23
CA PRO A 106 -5.58 -3.30 0.23
C PRO A 106 -5.30 -4.39 -0.80
N SER A 107 -6.32 -4.81 -1.54
CA SER A 107 -6.21 -5.85 -2.57
C SER A 107 -5.35 -5.39 -3.75
N GLU A 108 -5.56 -4.16 -4.22
CA GLU A 108 -4.73 -3.58 -5.30
C GLU A 108 -3.30 -3.29 -4.84
N ALA A 109 -3.12 -2.79 -3.61
CA ALA A 109 -1.80 -2.60 -3.02
C ALA A 109 -1.02 -3.92 -2.93
N LEU A 110 -1.68 -5.01 -2.52
CA LEU A 110 -1.11 -6.35 -2.48
C LEU A 110 -0.72 -6.84 -3.89
N ARG A 111 -1.64 -6.72 -4.85
CA ARG A 111 -1.42 -7.15 -6.25
C ARG A 111 -0.21 -6.46 -6.88
N ILE A 112 -0.10 -5.14 -6.72
CA ILE A 112 1.03 -4.37 -7.25
C ILE A 112 2.33 -4.78 -6.55
N THR A 113 2.30 -4.94 -5.22
CA THR A 113 3.47 -5.34 -4.44
C THR A 113 3.97 -6.74 -4.83
N GLU A 114 3.08 -7.72 -4.95
CA GLU A 114 3.42 -9.07 -5.38
C GLU A 114 4.01 -9.07 -6.80
N LYS A 115 3.43 -8.29 -7.72
CA LYS A 115 3.98 -8.12 -9.07
C LYS A 115 5.37 -7.50 -9.03
N ALA A 116 5.59 -6.45 -8.24
CA ALA A 116 6.91 -5.84 -8.04
C ALA A 116 7.94 -6.89 -7.57
N MET A 117 7.56 -7.75 -6.63
CA MET A 117 8.43 -8.81 -6.10
C MET A 117 8.77 -9.91 -7.11
N THR A 118 7.94 -10.12 -8.15
CA THR A 118 8.29 -11.03 -9.25
C THR A 118 9.45 -10.51 -10.09
N ILE A 119 9.61 -9.19 -10.16
CA ILE A 119 10.66 -8.51 -10.93
C ILE A 119 11.88 -8.22 -10.05
N ASN A 120 11.66 -7.64 -8.87
CA ASN A 120 12.69 -7.34 -7.88
C ASN A 120 12.41 -8.13 -6.57
N ARG A 121 13.09 -9.26 -6.40
CA ARG A 121 12.92 -10.14 -5.22
C ARG A 121 13.44 -9.52 -3.92
N GLU A 122 14.28 -8.50 -4.00
CA GLU A 122 14.88 -7.79 -2.86
C GLU A 122 14.32 -6.37 -2.74
N LEU A 123 13.01 -6.22 -2.95
CA LEU A 123 12.30 -4.95 -2.88
C LEU A 123 12.56 -4.26 -1.53
N ASP A 124 13.35 -3.18 -1.57
CA ASP A 124 13.73 -2.39 -0.39
C ASP A 124 12.60 -1.46 0.05
N VAL A 125 11.64 -2.04 0.77
CA VAL A 125 10.54 -1.31 1.41
C VAL A 125 10.58 -1.61 2.91
N TYR A 126 10.60 -0.55 3.71
CA TYR A 126 10.59 -0.65 5.16
C TYR A 126 9.40 -1.49 5.66
N ASN A 127 9.70 -2.50 6.48
CA ASN A 127 8.76 -3.46 7.06
C ASN A 127 7.85 -4.15 6.02
N LEU A 128 8.34 -4.39 4.80
CA LEU A 128 7.57 -4.98 3.70
C LEU A 128 6.83 -6.26 4.09
N LYS A 129 7.50 -7.19 4.77
CA LYS A 129 6.90 -8.46 5.19
C LYS A 129 5.67 -8.25 6.08
N THR A 130 5.75 -7.32 7.04
CA THR A 130 4.62 -6.98 7.90
C THR A 130 3.50 -6.33 7.09
N LYS A 131 3.84 -5.40 6.19
CA LYS A 131 2.86 -4.75 5.32
C LYS A 131 2.11 -5.74 4.44
N ILE A 132 2.80 -6.73 3.86
CA ILE A 132 2.20 -7.81 3.07
C ILE A 132 1.23 -8.63 3.92
N ASP A 133 1.63 -9.05 5.13
CA ASP A 133 0.75 -9.81 6.04
C ASP A 133 -0.53 -9.03 6.38
N LEU A 134 -0.43 -7.73 6.63
CA LEU A 134 -1.59 -6.87 6.90
C LEU A 134 -2.45 -6.67 5.65
N MET A 135 -1.85 -6.43 4.48
CA MET A 135 -2.57 -6.30 3.22
C MET A 135 -3.36 -7.57 2.90
N GLN A 136 -2.75 -8.75 3.07
CA GLN A 136 -3.42 -10.04 2.90
C GLN A 136 -4.66 -10.16 3.81
N LYS A 137 -4.50 -9.86 5.10
CA LYS A 137 -5.62 -9.89 6.06
C LYS A 137 -6.77 -8.98 5.64
N CYS A 138 -6.46 -7.74 5.27
CA CYS A 138 -7.47 -6.77 4.86
C CYS A 138 -8.11 -7.13 3.51
N SER A 139 -7.34 -7.69 2.57
CA SER A 139 -7.83 -8.14 1.26
C SER A 139 -8.80 -9.32 1.36
N GLU A 140 -8.64 -10.20 2.36
CA GLU A 140 -9.63 -11.26 2.60
C GLU A 140 -11.03 -10.71 2.93
N ALA A 141 -11.10 -9.50 3.50
CA ALA A 141 -12.35 -8.85 3.85
C ALA A 141 -12.94 -8.03 2.71
N ASP A 142 -12.19 -7.72 1.66
CA ASP A 142 -12.67 -7.01 0.48
C ASP A 142 -13.72 -7.84 -0.31
N PRO A 143 -14.51 -7.20 -1.21
CA PRO A 143 -14.53 -5.77 -1.53
C PRO A 143 -15.27 -4.93 -0.48
N PHE A 144 -14.83 -3.69 -0.29
CA PHE A 144 -15.54 -2.64 0.43
C PHE A 144 -15.95 -1.53 -0.53
N ASP A 145 -17.25 -1.26 -0.61
CA ASP A 145 -17.79 -0.18 -1.42
C ASP A 145 -17.94 1.08 -0.56
N MET A 146 -16.92 1.94 -0.60
CA MET A 146 -16.89 3.18 0.18
C MET A 146 -18.05 4.11 -0.18
N ASN A 147 -18.34 4.29 -1.47
CA ASN A 147 -19.40 5.19 -1.90
C ASN A 147 -20.77 4.72 -1.42
N ARG A 148 -21.04 3.40 -1.52
CA ARG A 148 -22.25 2.83 -0.96
C ARG A 148 -22.30 3.01 0.55
N PHE A 149 -21.21 2.73 1.26
CA PHE A 149 -21.15 2.87 2.72
C PHE A 149 -21.46 4.31 3.15
N LEU A 150 -20.76 5.30 2.59
CA LEU A 150 -20.97 6.72 2.90
C LEU A 150 -22.42 7.15 2.63
N ASN A 151 -23.01 6.68 1.53
CA ASN A 151 -24.38 7.01 1.14
C ASN A 151 -25.45 6.34 2.02
N GLU A 152 -25.24 5.08 2.40
CA GLU A 152 -26.17 4.29 3.21
C GLU A 152 -26.21 4.82 4.65
N PHE A 153 -25.04 5.09 5.23
CA PHE A 153 -24.89 5.52 6.62
C PHE A 153 -24.87 7.04 6.80
N LYS A 154 -24.96 7.81 5.70
CA LYS A 154 -24.91 9.29 5.70
C LYS A 154 -23.68 9.85 6.40
N VAL A 155 -22.53 9.23 6.10
CA VAL A 155 -21.24 9.51 6.72
C VAL A 155 -20.54 10.68 6.03
N ASP A 156 -19.91 11.56 6.80
CA ASP A 156 -18.96 12.53 6.27
C ASP A 156 -17.66 11.80 5.89
N ALA A 157 -17.13 12.01 4.68
CA ALA A 157 -15.87 11.39 4.26
C ALA A 157 -14.67 11.84 5.14
N HIS A 158 -14.79 12.96 5.84
CA HIS A 158 -13.81 13.43 6.82
C HIS A 158 -13.94 12.75 8.20
N ASP A 159 -14.98 11.95 8.44
CA ASP A 159 -15.06 11.14 9.65
C ASP A 159 -13.99 10.05 9.66
N SER A 160 -13.64 9.62 10.87
CA SER A 160 -12.77 8.47 11.05
C SER A 160 -13.47 7.16 10.73
N PRO A 161 -12.89 6.28 9.89
CA PRO A 161 -13.40 4.92 9.73
C PRO A 161 -13.50 4.16 11.07
N TRP A 162 -12.61 4.46 12.03
CA TRP A 162 -12.60 3.84 13.35
C TRP A 162 -13.74 4.28 14.26
N LYS A 163 -14.26 5.50 14.09
CA LYS A 163 -15.53 5.92 14.72
C LYS A 163 -16.67 5.00 14.25
N TRP A 164 -16.78 4.80 12.94
CA TRP A 164 -17.82 3.97 12.35
C TRP A 164 -17.65 2.48 12.67
N ALA A 165 -16.42 2.00 12.79
CA ALA A 165 -16.13 0.66 13.27
C ALA A 165 -16.68 0.45 14.70
N ASN A 166 -16.50 1.43 15.60
CA ASN A 166 -17.07 1.39 16.94
C ASN A 166 -18.61 1.37 16.91
N ILE A 167 -19.25 2.31 16.20
CA ILE A 167 -20.71 2.40 16.10
C ILE A 167 -21.31 1.08 15.60
N ILE A 168 -20.79 0.55 14.49
CA ILE A 168 -21.32 -0.67 13.86
C ILE A 168 -21.11 -1.89 14.74
N SER A 169 -19.96 -1.97 15.44
CA SER A 169 -19.67 -3.06 16.36
C SER A 169 -20.59 -3.07 17.59
N ASN A 170 -21.13 -1.91 17.99
CA ASN A 170 -22.09 -1.80 19.10
C ASN A 170 -23.53 -2.09 18.63
N GLU A 171 -23.93 -1.61 17.46
CA GLU A 171 -25.34 -1.59 17.04
C GLU A 171 -25.76 -2.75 16.15
N LYS A 172 -24.93 -3.09 15.15
CA LYS A 172 -25.30 -4.02 14.07
C LYS A 172 -24.61 -5.37 14.16
N ASN A 173 -23.47 -5.44 14.87
CA ASN A 173 -22.64 -6.64 14.98
C ASN A 173 -22.22 -7.23 13.61
N ASP A 174 -22.07 -6.39 12.57
CA ASP A 174 -21.51 -6.83 11.28
C ASP A 174 -19.97 -6.86 11.37
N ILE A 175 -19.44 -7.95 11.91
CA ILE A 175 -18.02 -8.10 12.18
C ILE A 175 -17.13 -8.00 10.93
N LYS A 176 -17.65 -8.37 9.75
CA LYS A 176 -16.91 -8.20 8.49
C LYS A 176 -16.80 -6.72 8.16
N LEU A 177 -17.90 -5.98 8.22
CA LEU A 177 -17.90 -4.53 7.96
C LEU A 177 -17.03 -3.78 8.98
N VAL A 178 -17.09 -4.16 10.27
CA VAL A 178 -16.21 -3.58 11.29
C VAL A 178 -14.75 -3.80 10.91
N PHE A 179 -14.36 -5.03 10.54
CA PHE A 179 -12.98 -5.30 10.15
C PHE A 179 -12.56 -4.55 8.87
N GLN A 180 -13.46 -4.41 7.89
CA GLN A 180 -13.21 -3.59 6.69
C GLN A 180 -12.93 -2.11 7.03
N LEU A 181 -13.59 -1.57 8.06
CA LEU A 181 -13.38 -0.20 8.55
C LEU A 181 -12.10 -0.08 9.39
N VAL A 182 -11.77 -1.10 10.20
CA VAL A 182 -10.47 -1.17 10.91
C VAL A 182 -9.32 -1.10 9.91
N CYS A 183 -9.41 -1.85 8.81
CA CYS A 183 -8.47 -1.85 7.68
C CYS A 183 -8.37 -0.53 6.91
N ARG A 184 -9.19 0.48 7.23
CA ARG A 184 -9.19 1.78 6.55
C ARG A 184 -8.85 2.96 7.47
N GLY A 185 -8.92 2.77 8.78
CA GLY A 185 -8.63 3.82 9.76
C GLY A 185 -7.20 3.80 10.32
N GLY A 186 -7.06 4.36 11.52
CA GLY A 186 -5.80 4.56 12.24
C GLY A 186 -5.09 5.83 11.80
N GLU A 187 -4.46 6.54 12.73
CA GLU A 187 -3.64 7.72 12.40
C GLU A 187 -2.20 7.30 12.10
N THR A 188 -1.63 6.40 12.92
CA THR A 188 -0.24 5.95 12.77
C THR A 188 -0.15 4.49 12.39
N ASP A 189 0.95 4.11 11.72
CA ASP A 189 1.26 2.73 11.33
C ASP A 189 1.16 1.74 12.50
N ALA A 190 1.60 2.14 13.70
CA ALA A 190 1.59 1.27 14.87
C ALA A 190 0.16 1.00 15.37
N GLU A 191 -0.70 2.02 15.42
CA GLU A 191 -2.12 1.83 15.80
C GLU A 191 -2.80 0.91 14.79
N PHE A 192 -2.59 1.20 13.50
CA PHE A 192 -3.16 0.43 12.40
C PHE A 192 -2.73 -1.03 12.44
N GLU A 193 -1.43 -1.29 12.59
CA GLU A 193 -0.88 -2.65 12.67
C GLU A 193 -1.50 -3.44 13.83
N TRP A 194 -1.58 -2.85 15.02
CA TRP A 194 -2.13 -3.52 16.20
C TRP A 194 -3.62 -3.80 16.04
N ALA A 195 -4.40 -2.79 15.62
CA ALA A 195 -5.83 -2.93 15.43
C ALA A 195 -6.17 -3.99 14.38
N VAL A 196 -5.50 -4.00 13.22
CA VAL A 196 -5.72 -5.01 12.18
C VAL A 196 -5.35 -6.41 12.68
N LYS A 197 -4.19 -6.58 13.34
CA LYS A 197 -3.75 -7.90 13.82
C LYS A 197 -4.67 -8.48 14.89
N GLU A 198 -5.16 -7.64 15.80
CA GLU A 198 -6.08 -8.08 16.85
C GLU A 198 -7.46 -8.37 16.26
N PHE A 199 -8.04 -7.41 15.54
CA PHE A 199 -9.41 -7.53 15.05
C PHE A 199 -9.57 -8.60 13.97
N TYR A 200 -8.53 -8.88 13.17
CA TYR A 200 -8.53 -10.02 12.26
C TYR A 200 -8.80 -11.34 12.99
N LYS A 201 -8.26 -11.54 14.20
CA LYS A 201 -8.50 -12.77 14.97
C LYS A 201 -9.98 -12.91 15.34
N HIS A 202 -10.60 -11.82 15.79
CA HIS A 202 -12.02 -11.79 16.13
C HIS A 202 -12.90 -12.02 14.91
N TRP A 203 -12.58 -11.38 13.79
CA TRP A 203 -13.29 -11.59 12.54
C TRP A 203 -13.22 -13.04 12.06
N LYS A 204 -12.03 -13.64 12.05
CA LYS A 204 -11.85 -15.04 11.62
C LYS A 204 -12.51 -16.06 12.55
N SER A 205 -12.62 -15.77 13.85
CA SER A 205 -13.33 -16.64 14.80
C SER A 205 -14.85 -16.39 14.82
N GLY A 206 -15.35 -15.37 14.14
CA GLY A 206 -16.75 -14.95 14.22
C GLY A 206 -17.15 -14.42 15.61
N THR A 207 -16.18 -13.99 16.41
CA THR A 207 -16.43 -13.48 17.77
C THR A 207 -16.75 -12.01 17.71
N ASN A 208 -18.03 -11.67 17.90
CA ASN A 208 -18.46 -10.28 17.99
C ASN A 208 -17.83 -9.62 19.22
N VAL A 209 -16.99 -8.63 18.97
CA VAL A 209 -16.40 -7.76 19.98
C VAL A 209 -16.64 -6.32 19.58
N VAL A 210 -16.89 -5.47 20.57
CA VAL A 210 -16.93 -4.03 20.35
C VAL A 210 -15.54 -3.57 19.96
N PHE A 211 -15.43 -2.83 18.86
CA PHE A 211 -14.19 -2.21 18.46
C PHE A 211 -13.96 -0.95 19.30
N GLU A 212 -12.95 -0.97 20.16
CA GLU A 212 -12.57 0.14 21.03
C GLU A 212 -11.38 0.91 20.44
N PRO A 213 -11.59 1.97 19.63
CA PRO A 213 -10.50 2.64 18.93
C PRO A 213 -9.45 3.24 19.88
N CYS A 214 -9.87 3.64 21.09
CA CYS A 214 -8.98 4.23 22.08
C CYS A 214 -8.03 3.24 22.75
N SER A 215 -8.27 1.94 22.63
CA SER A 215 -7.31 0.90 23.04
C SER A 215 -6.05 0.91 22.17
N TYR A 216 -6.10 1.53 21.00
CA TYR A 216 -4.99 1.62 20.04
C TYR A 216 -4.40 3.02 19.90
N ALA A 217 -4.95 4.02 20.60
CA ALA A 217 -4.56 5.42 20.41
C ALA A 217 -3.12 5.71 20.87
N ALA A 218 -2.33 6.23 19.94
CA ALA A 218 -0.95 6.70 20.12
C ALA A 218 -0.68 8.03 19.38
N GLY A 219 -1.43 8.32 18.31
CA GLY A 219 -1.34 9.54 17.52
C GLY A 219 -2.18 10.69 18.10
N LYS A 220 -1.91 11.93 17.65
CA LYS A 220 -2.56 13.14 18.19
C LYS A 220 -4.04 13.21 17.84
N PHE A 221 -4.40 12.86 16.60
CA PHE A 221 -5.77 12.79 16.14
C PHE A 221 -6.53 11.71 16.91
N THR A 222 -5.99 10.48 17.02
CA THR A 222 -6.69 9.38 17.69
C THR A 222 -6.83 9.66 19.20
N MET A 223 -5.76 10.09 19.88
CA MET A 223 -5.82 10.50 21.29
C MET A 223 -6.77 11.69 21.52
N GLY A 224 -6.75 12.68 20.63
CA GLY A 224 -7.64 13.84 20.69
C GLY A 224 -9.11 13.42 20.54
N GLY A 225 -9.40 12.52 19.60
CA GLY A 225 -10.73 11.98 19.40
C GLY A 225 -11.23 11.14 20.58
N CYS A 226 -10.33 10.40 21.24
CA CYS A 226 -10.63 9.72 22.49
C CYS A 226 -10.97 10.68 23.63
N ALA A 227 -10.16 11.73 23.82
CA ALA A 227 -10.37 12.73 24.87
C ALA A 227 -11.67 13.52 24.67
N GLN A 228 -12.04 13.79 23.41
CA GLN A 228 -13.27 14.52 23.05
C GLN A 228 -14.50 13.61 22.91
N GLY A 229 -14.29 12.29 22.88
CA GLY A 229 -15.35 11.30 22.64
C GLY A 229 -15.87 11.26 21.21
N THR A 230 -15.16 11.84 20.24
CA THR A 230 -15.58 11.87 18.82
C THR A 230 -15.37 10.55 18.10
N LEU A 231 -14.59 9.62 18.67
CA LEU A 231 -14.47 8.24 18.15
C LEU A 231 -15.61 7.32 18.64
N TYR A 232 -16.52 7.83 19.47
CA TYR A 232 -17.64 7.10 20.08
C TYR A 232 -19.02 7.66 19.74
N LYS A 233 -19.08 8.82 19.07
CA LYS A 233 -20.30 9.60 18.82
C LYS A 233 -20.33 10.10 17.39
#